data_AF-A0A916B6G4-F1
#
_entry.id   AF-A0A916B6G4-F1
#
_cell.length_a   1.000
_cell.length_b   1.000
_cell.length_c   1.000
_cell.angle_alpha   90.00
_cell.angle_beta   90.00
_cell.angle_gamma   90.00
#
_symmetry.space_group_name_H-M   'P 1'
#
loop_
_entity.id
_entity.type
_entity.pdbx_description
1 polymer ?
#
loop_
_entity_poly.entity_id
_entity_poly.type
_entity_poly.pdbx_seq_one_letter_code
_entity_poly.pdbx_strand_id
1 'polypeptide(L)' 'ATGWTAEEVAELLQIDPNTVRNHFKRYRTEGLA' A
#
# COMPACT_ATOMS: atom_id res chain seq x y z
N ALA A 1 -3.09 15.83 3.74
CA ALA A 1 -3.91 14.97 2.87
C ALA A 1 -4.08 13.63 3.57
N THR A 2 -5.30 13.27 3.95
CA THR A 2 -5.61 11.88 4.31
C THR A 2 -5.60 11.09 3.00
N GLY A 3 -4.48 10.44 2.70
CA GLY A 3 -4.36 9.58 1.52
C GLY A 3 -5.26 8.35 1.64
N TRP A 4 -5.27 7.54 0.58
CA TRP A 4 -6.00 6.27 0.57
C TRP A 4 -5.44 5.30 1.60
N THR A 5 -6.35 4.55 2.23
CA THR A 5 -6.04 3.42 3.09
C THR A 5 -5.57 2.22 2.26
N ALA A 6 -4.92 1.25 2.90
CA ALA A 6 -4.45 0.06 2.20
C ALA A 6 -5.62 -0.78 1.66
N GLU A 7 -6.75 -0.72 2.36
CA GLU A 7 -7.99 -1.40 2.05
C GLU A 7 -8.65 -0.81 0.79
N GLU A 8 -8.74 0.52 0.68
CA GLU A 8 -9.27 1.19 -0.52
C GLU A 8 -8.41 0.90 -1.76
N VAL A 9 -7.08 0.89 -1.62
CA VAL A 9 -6.16 0.54 -2.71
C VAL A 9 -6.32 -0.93 -3.12
N ALA A 10 -6.45 -1.82 -2.14
CA ALA A 10 -6.59 -3.25 -2.37
C ALA A 10 -7.90 -3.60 -3.08
N GLU A 11 -9.00 -2.94 -2.70
CA GLU A 11 -10.29 -3.05 -3.38
C GLU A 11 -10.20 -2.58 -4.83
N LEU A 12 -9.62 -1.40 -5.09
CA LEU A 12 -9.51 -0.85 -6.44
C LEU A 12 -8.68 -1.74 -7.37
N LEU A 13 -7.60 -2.32 -6.83
CA LEU A 13 -6.68 -3.19 -7.58
C LEU A 13 -7.08 -4.66 -7.58
N GLN A 14 -8.12 -5.04 -6.82
CA GLN A 14 -8.56 -6.43 -6.63
C GLN A 14 -7.43 -7.36 -6.16
N ILE A 15 -6.63 -6.88 -5.19
CA ILE A 15 -5.52 -7.63 -4.59
C ILE A 15 -5.66 -7.73 -3.07
N ASP A 16 -4.82 -8.55 -2.44
CA ASP A 16 -4.82 -8.69 -0.98
C ASP A 16 -4.31 -7.40 -0.28
N PRO A 17 -5.01 -6.90 0.75
CA PRO A 17 -4.59 -5.73 1.52
C PRO A 17 -3.19 -5.85 2.16
N ASN A 18 -2.73 -7.04 2.53
CA ASN A 18 -1.36 -7.24 3.02
C ASN A 18 -0.31 -7.00 1.95
N THR A 19 -0.60 -7.27 0.67
CA THR A 19 0.31 -6.94 -0.43
C THR A 19 0.56 -5.44 -0.47
N VAL A 20 -0.52 -4.65 -0.35
CA VAL A 20 -0.46 -3.20 -0.30
C VAL A 20 0.30 -2.70 0.94
N ARG A 21 0.00 -3.23 2.13
CA ARG A 21 0.72 -2.87 3.37
C ARG A 21 2.21 -3.19 3.30
N ASN A 22 2.56 -4.36 2.77
CA ASN A 22 3.95 -4.78 2.60
C ASN A 22 4.69 -3.87 1.62
N HIS A 23 4.03 -3.50 0.52
CA HIS A 23 4.57 -2.56 -0.46
C HIS A 23 4.83 -1.18 0.15
N PHE A 24 3.86 -0.62 0.88
CA PHE A 24 4.06 0.66 1.60
C PHE A 24 5.14 0.59 2.67
N LYS A 25 5.19 -0.51 3.43
CA LYS A 25 6.24 -0.73 4.44
C LYS A 25 7.61 -0.73 3.77
N ARG A 26 7.76 -1.46 2.66
CA ARG A 26 8.99 -1.51 1.89
C ARG A 26 9.39 -0.13 1.38
N TYR A 27 8.47 0.64 0.79
CA TYR A 27 8.76 2.01 0.35
C TYR A 27 9.15 2.95 1.49
N ARG A 28 8.57 2.81 2.68
CA ARG A 28 8.98 3.62 3.85
C ARG A 28 10.36 3.22 4.39
N THR A 29 10.75 1.96 4.29
CA THR A 29 12.02 1.46 4.82
C THR A 29 13.18 1.63 3.83
N GLU A 30 12.95 1.33 2.56
CA GLU A 30 13.98 1.31 1.51
C GLU A 30 14.01 2.60 0.69
N GLY A 31 12.98 3.45 0.79
CA GLY A 31 12.79 4.61 -0.07
C GLY A 31 12.28 4.23 -1.46
N LEU A 32 12.03 5.24 -2.30
CA LEU A 32 11.87 5.06 -3.74
C LEU A 32 13.28 4.91 -4.33
N ALA A 33 13.67 3.68 -4.67
CA ALA A 33 14.91 3.40 -5.39
C ALA A 33 14.90 4.02 -6.79
#